data_AF-A0A8S3XQY7-F1
#
_entry.id   AF-A0A8S3XQY7-F1
#
_cell.length_a   1.000
_cell.length_b   1.000
_cell.length_c   1.000
_cell.angle_alpha   90.00
_cell.angle_beta   90.00
_cell.angle_gamma   90.00
#
_symmetry.space_group_name_H-M   'P 1'
#
loop_
_entity.id
_entity.type
_entity.pdbx_description
1 polymer ?
#
loop_
_entity_poly.entity_id
_entity_poly.type
_entity_poly.pdbx_seq_one_letter_code
_entity_poly.pdbx_strand_id
1 'polypeptide(L)'
;MEEEVLRLVRADPMTSIRLLSIRLNVPRITIWRILKKEGLHPYHFRRAQHLEDVDYRARSVFCSWILSQQRTNPEFLKKILWTDESTFTRAGITNHRNLHVWAAEKPTRQKKNIFSERIFC
;
A
#
# COMPACT_ATOMS: atom_id res chain seq x y z
N MET A 1 22.92 12.73 18.83
CA MET A 1 22.57 11.47 18.13
C MET A 1 21.06 11.36 17.91
N GLU A 2 20.23 11.47 18.96
CA GLU A 2 18.76 11.42 18.82
C GLU A 2 18.25 12.51 17.87
N GLU A 3 18.68 13.76 18.06
CA GLU A 3 18.30 14.88 17.19
C GLU A 3 18.65 14.67 15.71
N GLU A 4 19.78 14.02 15.43
CA GLU A 4 20.22 13.74 14.06
C GLU A 4 19.32 12.71 13.38
N VAL A 5 18.95 11.65 14.10
CA VAL A 5 17.97 10.65 13.62
C VAL A 5 16.65 11.34 13.29
N LEU A 6 16.16 12.20 14.18
CA LEU A 6 14.89 12.90 13.99
C LEU A 6 14.95 13.92 12.86
N ARG A 7 16.07 14.61 12.68
CA ARG A 7 16.28 15.53 11.55
C ARG A 7 16.18 14.80 10.22
N LEU A 8 16.85 13.64 10.10
CA LEU A 8 16.82 12.84 8.87
C LEU A 8 15.42 12.26 8.60
N VAL A 9 14.72 11.80 9.63
CA VAL A 9 13.36 11.25 9.49
C VAL A 9 12.34 12.35 9.17
N ARG A 10 12.52 13.56 9.70
CA ARG A 10 11.68 14.71 9.33
C ARG A 10 11.92 15.16 7.89
N ALA A 11 13.17 15.10 7.42
CA ALA A 11 13.52 15.43 6.03
C ALA A 11 13.02 14.36 5.03
N ASP A 12 13.13 13.08 5.39
CA ASP A 12 12.59 11.95 4.62
C ASP A 12 11.83 10.96 5.53
N PRO A 13 10.51 11.18 5.71
CA PRO A 13 9.66 10.32 6.55
C PRO A 13 9.50 8.89 6.01
N MET A 14 9.88 8.62 4.76
CA MET A 14 9.77 7.29 4.15
C MET A 14 11.07 6.47 4.26
N THR A 15 12.08 7.03 4.91
CA THR A 15 13.37 6.38 5.05
C THR A 15 13.28 5.08 5.86
N SER A 16 14.14 4.11 5.52
CA SER A 16 14.21 2.86 6.28
C SER A 16 15.17 2.98 7.45
N ILE A 17 14.84 2.35 8.58
CA ILE A 17 15.74 2.23 9.74
C ILE A 17 17.08 1.62 9.34
N ARG A 18 17.08 0.71 8.37
CA ARG A 18 18.31 0.10 7.84
C ARG A 18 19.22 1.14 7.16
N LEU A 19 18.66 2.04 6.36
CA LEU A 19 19.42 3.11 5.71
C LEU A 19 19.97 4.10 6.74
N LEU A 20 19.16 4.50 7.72
CA LEU A 20 19.59 5.36 8.82
C LEU A 20 20.73 4.72 9.64
N SER A 21 20.62 3.41 9.91
CA SER A 21 21.64 2.65 10.64
C SER A 21 22.99 2.68 9.93
N ILE A 22 23.00 2.50 8.60
CA ILE A 22 24.22 2.58 7.78
C ILE A 22 24.76 4.01 7.76
N ARG A 23 23.90 5.00 7.52
CA ARG A 23 24.30 6.41 7.36
C ARG A 23 24.88 7.01 8.64
N LEU A 24 24.33 6.62 9.80
CA LEU A 24 24.74 7.16 11.10
C LEU A 24 25.69 6.23 11.86
N ASN A 25 25.95 5.04 11.35
CA ASN A 25 26.67 3.97 12.05
C ASN A 25 26.07 3.66 13.45
N VAL A 26 24.74 3.64 13.54
CA VAL A 26 23.99 3.40 14.78
C VAL A 26 23.23 2.07 14.67
N PRO A 27 23.19 1.24 15.73
CA PRO A 27 22.37 0.03 15.73
C PRO A 27 20.89 0.33 15.46
N ARG A 28 20.25 -0.51 14.64
CA ARG A 28 18.82 -0.36 14.28
C ARG A 28 17.89 -0.28 15.49
N ILE A 29 18.21 -1.02 16.55
CA ILE A 29 17.41 -1.04 17.79
C ILE A 29 17.41 0.33 18.49
N THR A 30 18.53 1.05 18.44
CA THR A 30 18.66 2.39 19.03
C THR A 30 17.80 3.38 18.26
N ILE A 31 17.86 3.35 16.92
CA ILE A 31 17.01 4.19 16.05
C ILE A 31 15.53 3.89 16.32
N TRP A 32 15.14 2.62 16.40
CA TRP A 32 13.76 2.24 16.67
C TRP A 32 13.27 2.74 18.05
N ARG A 33 14.12 2.69 19.08
CA ARG A 33 13.82 3.24 20.41
C ARG A 33 13.63 4.76 20.36
N ILE A 34 14.47 5.49 19.64
CA ILE A 34 14.37 6.94 19.45
C ILE A 34 13.04 7.30 18.77
N LEU A 35 12.72 6.62 17.66
CA LEU A 35 11.46 6.85 16.93
C LEU A 35 10.25 6.60 17.83
N LYS A 36 10.25 5.51 18.59
CA LYS A 36 9.16 5.17 19.52
C LYS A 36 9.03 6.17 20.66
N LYS A 37 10.15 6.68 21.20
CA LYS A 37 10.18 7.71 22.27
C LYS A 37 9.52 9.01 21.81
N GLU A 38 9.69 9.36 20.54
CA GLU A 38 9.09 10.54 19.90
C GLU A 38 7.67 10.29 19.37
N GLY A 39 7.07 9.12 19.68
CA GLY A 39 5.73 8.78 19.23
C GLY A 39 5.61 8.49 17.74
N LEU A 40 6.71 8.31 17.01
CA LEU A 40 6.68 8.01 15.58
C LEU A 40 6.41 6.54 15.33
N HIS A 41 5.37 6.27 14.54
CA HIS A 41 4.96 4.93 14.13
C HIS A 41 5.13 4.73 12.63
N PRO A 42 5.52 3.53 12.18
CA PRO A 42 5.57 3.22 10.77
C PRO A 42 4.17 2.91 10.27
N TYR A 43 3.64 3.74 9.38
CA TYR A 43 2.39 3.49 8.69
C TYR A 43 2.68 2.99 7.28
N HIS A 44 2.26 1.76 6.99
CA HIS A 44 2.40 1.20 5.64
C HIS A 44 1.39 1.81 4.68
N PHE A 45 1.86 2.13 3.47
CA PHE A 45 0.97 2.55 2.39
C PHE A 45 0.14 1.36 1.95
N ARG A 46 -1.18 1.51 1.99
CA ARG A 46 -2.11 0.56 1.38
C ARG A 46 -2.46 1.08 -0.01
N ARG A 47 -2.39 0.19 -0.99
CA ARG A 47 -2.92 0.47 -2.32
C ARG A 47 -4.45 0.34 -2.25
N ALA A 48 -5.15 1.45 -2.30
CA ALA A 48 -6.56 1.44 -2.66
C ALA A 48 -6.68 1.57 -4.19
N GLN A 49 -7.59 0.82 -4.79
CA GLN A 49 -8.04 1.09 -6.14
C GLN A 49 -8.79 2.43 -6.11
N HIS A 50 -8.41 3.36 -6.98
CA HIS A 50 -9.23 4.55 -7.18
C HIS A 50 -10.47 4.10 -7.96
N LEU A 51 -11.63 4.20 -7.32
CA LEU A 51 -12.91 3.94 -7.96
C LEU A 51 -13.53 5.29 -8.28
N GLU A 52 -13.93 5.47 -9.53
CA GLU A 52 -14.75 6.58 -9.97
C GLU A 52 -16.22 6.32 -9.58
N ASP A 53 -17.03 7.37 -9.47
CA ASP A 53 -18.45 7.24 -9.09
C ASP A 53 -19.22 6.27 -10.02
N VAL A 54 -18.83 6.21 -11.29
CA VAL A 54 -19.39 5.31 -12.29
C VAL A 54 -19.08 3.83 -11.99
N ASP A 55 -17.89 3.54 -11.45
CA ASP A 55 -17.47 2.18 -11.13
C ASP A 55 -18.33 1.58 -10.03
N TYR A 56 -18.76 2.37 -9.06
CA TYR A 56 -19.65 1.89 -7.98
C TYR A 56 -20.97 1.38 -8.55
N ARG A 57 -21.56 2.11 -9.50
CA ARG A 57 -22.80 1.68 -10.16
C ARG A 57 -22.57 0.42 -10.99
N ALA A 58 -21.52 0.38 -11.82
CA ALA A 58 -21.21 -0.78 -12.66
C ALA A 58 -21.00 -2.04 -11.81
N ARG A 59 -20.26 -1.93 -10.70
CA ARG A 59 -20.03 -3.03 -9.76
C ARG A 59 -21.32 -3.50 -9.10
N SER A 60 -22.19 -2.59 -8.66
CA SER A 60 -23.47 -2.94 -8.05
C SER A 60 -24.39 -3.70 -9.01
N VAL A 61 -24.46 -3.25 -10.26
CA VAL A 61 -25.22 -3.93 -11.33
C VAL A 61 -24.65 -5.33 -11.57
N PHE A 62 -23.33 -5.46 -11.72
CA PHE A 62 -22.68 -6.75 -11.92
C PHE A 62 -22.91 -7.71 -10.75
N CYS A 63 -22.78 -7.25 -9.51
CA CYS A 63 -23.07 -8.04 -8.32
C CYS A 63 -24.54 -8.50 -8.28
N SER A 64 -25.48 -7.64 -8.62
CA SER A 64 -26.90 -8.01 -8.66
C SER A 64 -27.18 -9.06 -9.73
N TRP A 65 -26.56 -8.90 -10.91
CA TRP A 65 -26.67 -9.84 -12.01
C TRP A 65 -26.08 -11.22 -11.65
N ILE A 66 -24.86 -11.27 -11.09
CA ILE A 66 -24.21 -12.55 -10.76
C ILE A 66 -25.00 -13.33 -9.69
N LEU A 67 -25.59 -12.62 -8.73
CA LEU A 67 -26.48 -13.22 -7.71
C LEU A 67 -27.76 -13.78 -8.33
N SER A 68 -28.35 -13.08 -9.30
CA SER A 68 -29.53 -13.58 -10.03
C SER A 68 -29.22 -14.84 -10.84
N GLN A 69 -28.07 -14.89 -11.50
CA GLN A 69 -27.63 -16.08 -12.24
C GLN A 69 -27.44 -17.28 -11.30
N GLN A 70 -26.78 -17.05 -10.16
CA GLN A 70 -26.54 -18.10 -9.16
C GLN A 70 -27.83 -18.62 -8.51
N ARG A 71 -28.85 -17.75 -8.34
CA ARG A 71 -30.17 -18.17 -7.84
C ARG A 71 -30.92 -19.05 -8.85
N THR A 72 -30.76 -18.75 -10.13
CA THR A 72 -31.43 -19.49 -11.22
C THR A 72 -30.74 -20.84 -11.46
N ASN A 73 -29.41 -20.87 -11.37
CA ASN A 73 -28.62 -22.08 -11.51
C ASN A 73 -27.52 -22.11 -10.43
N PRO A 74 -27.66 -22.95 -9.38
CA PRO A 74 -26.67 -23.05 -8.30
C PRO A 74 -25.25 -23.44 -8.76
N GLU A 75 -25.11 -24.08 -9.93
CA GLU A 75 -23.83 -24.49 -10.49
C GLU A 75 -23.20 -23.43 -11.40
N PHE A 76 -23.83 -22.27 -11.57
CA PHE A 76 -23.39 -21.22 -12.49
C PHE A 76 -21.96 -20.76 -12.20
N LEU A 77 -21.66 -20.40 -10.94
CA LEU A 77 -20.32 -19.94 -10.56
C LEU A 77 -19.23 -21.01 -10.76
N LYS A 78 -19.58 -22.30 -10.69
CA LYS A 78 -18.60 -23.40 -10.90
C LYS A 78 -18.24 -23.59 -12.37
N LYS A 79 -19.02 -23.02 -13.30
CA LYS A 79 -18.78 -23.08 -14.74
C LYS A 79 -17.92 -21.91 -15.24
N ILE A 80 -17.63 -20.92 -14.39
CA ILE A 80 -16.83 -19.76 -14.75
C ILE A 80 -15.36 -20.07 -14.44
N LEU A 81 -14.50 -19.96 -15.45
CA LEU A 81 -13.05 -19.94 -15.29
C LEU A 81 -12.59 -18.48 -15.24
N TRP A 82 -12.01 -18.08 -14.11
CA TRP A 82 -11.42 -16.74 -13.96
C TRP A 82 -9.97 -16.78 -14.42
N THR A 83 -9.62 -15.92 -15.37
CA THR A 83 -8.24 -15.72 -15.82
C THR A 83 -7.85 -14.27 -15.55
N ASP A 84 -6.59 -14.06 -15.21
CA ASP A 84 -6.00 -12.74 -15.01
C ASP A 84 -4.63 -12.68 -15.69
N GLU A 85 -4.26 -11.49 -16.15
CA GLU A 85 -2.95 -11.23 -16.76
C GLU A 85 -2.03 -10.53 -15.76
N SER A 86 -0.86 -11.13 -15.51
CA SER A 86 0.16 -10.52 -14.67
C SER A 86 1.32 -10.01 -15.52
N THR A 87 1.59 -8.71 -15.46
CA THR A 87 2.75 -8.11 -16.13
C THR A 87 4.01 -8.24 -15.28
N PHE A 88 5.07 -8.84 -15.83
CA PHE A 88 6.39 -8.88 -15.22
C PHE A 88 7.35 -7.91 -15.92
N THR A 89 7.75 -6.84 -15.25
CA THR A 89 8.68 -5.85 -15.79
C THR A 89 10.13 -6.12 -15.35
N ARG A 90 11.10 -5.86 -16.24
CA ARG A 90 12.55 -5.99 -15.93
C ARG A 90 13.05 -5.00 -14.84
N ALA A 91 12.27 -3.97 -14.52
CA ALA A 91 12.61 -2.95 -13.51
C ALA A 91 12.49 -3.44 -12.05
N GLY A 92 12.13 -4.71 -11.83
CA GLY A 92 11.94 -5.28 -10.50
C GLY A 92 10.55 -4.93 -9.92
N ILE A 93 10.03 -5.86 -9.13
CA ILE A 93 8.77 -5.66 -8.41
C ILE A 93 9.08 -4.74 -7.22
N THR A 94 8.50 -3.54 -7.21
CA THR A 94 8.58 -2.68 -6.03
C THR A 94 7.94 -3.40 -4.85
N ASN A 95 8.72 -3.70 -3.82
CA ASN A 95 8.19 -4.32 -2.61
C ASN A 95 7.42 -3.27 -1.80
N HIS A 96 6.12 -3.19 -2.05
CA HIS A 96 5.20 -2.27 -1.39
C HIS A 96 5.18 -2.43 0.15
N ARG A 97 5.62 -3.57 0.71
CA ARG A 97 5.73 -3.74 2.16
C ARG A 97 6.80 -2.84 2.77
N ASN A 98 7.82 -2.46 1.98
CA ASN A 98 8.85 -1.52 2.42
C ASN A 98 8.40 -0.06 2.33
N LEU A 99 7.27 0.21 1.64
CA LEU A 99 6.69 1.54 1.53
C LEU A 99 5.94 1.86 2.83
N HIS A 100 6.55 2.70 3.66
CA HIS A 100 5.96 3.19 4.90
C HIS A 100 6.31 4.65 5.12
N VAL A 101 5.62 5.28 6.04
CA VAL A 101 5.89 6.64 6.50
C VAL A 101 5.94 6.66 8.02
N TRP A 102 6.96 7.29 8.59
CA TRP A 102 7.05 7.56 10.02
C TRP A 102 6.24 8.80 10.36
N ALA A 103 5.21 8.65 11.17
CA ALA A 103 4.36 9.75 11.63
C ALA A 103 3.85 9.51 13.05
N ALA A 104 3.53 10.59 13.77
CA ALA A 104 2.91 10.49 15.09
C ALA A 104 1.45 10.08 15.00
N GLU A 105 0.76 10.57 13.97
CA GLU A 105 -0.64 10.26 13.69
C GLU A 105 -0.76 9.50 12.37
N LYS A 106 -1.82 8.71 12.25
CA LYS A 106 -2.12 7.96 11.03
C LYS A 106 -2.40 8.95 9.89
N PRO A 107 -1.62 8.94 8.80
CA PRO A 107 -1.85 9.85 7.69
C PRO A 107 -3.22 9.56 7.05
N THR A 108 -4.07 10.58 6.98
CA THR A 108 -5.43 10.51 6.44
C THR A 108 -5.46 10.22 4.94
N ARG A 109 -4.41 10.64 4.22
CA ARG A 109 -4.30 10.54 2.76
C ARG A 109 -3.35 9.41 2.38
N GLN A 110 -3.90 8.30 1.90
CA GLN A 110 -3.11 7.36 1.10
C GLN A 110 -2.63 8.14 -0.13
N LYS A 111 -1.31 8.27 -0.33
CA LYS A 111 -0.78 8.93 -1.53
C LYS A 111 -1.41 8.27 -2.76
N LYS A 112 -2.00 9.06 -3.66
CA LYS A 112 -2.37 8.58 -5.00
C LYS A 112 -1.11 7.96 -5.61
N ASN A 113 -1.24 6.76 -6.15
CA ASN A 113 -0.11 6.03 -6.71
C ASN A 113 0.61 6.89 -7.76
N ILE A 114 1.94 6.88 -7.71
CA ILE A 114 2.81 7.41 -8.79
C ILE A 114 2.74 6.46 -10.03
N PHE A 115 2.12 5.28 -9.88
CA PHE A 115 2.01 4.24 -10.91
C PHE A 115 0.55 3.79 -11.17
N SER A 116 -0.44 4.68 -11.03
CA SER A 116 -1.75 4.45 -11.64
C SER A 116 -1.84 5.12 -13.00
N GLU A 117 -0.81 4.95 -13.84
CA GLU A 117 -1.03 5.11 -15.27
C GLU A 117 -1.51 3.76 -15.81
N ARG A 118 -2.83 3.69 -15.99
CA ARG A 118 -3.52 2.82 -16.94
C ARG A 118 -3.04 1.36 -16.94
N ILE A 119 -3.32 0.64 -15.87
CA ILE A 119 -3.68 -0.77 -16.04
C ILE A 119 -5.20 -0.76 -16.13
N PHE A 120 -5.69 -0.68 -17.37
CA PHE A 120 -7.08 -0.90 -17.70
C PHE A 120 -7.47 -2.30 -17.19
N CYS A 121 -8.57 -2.36 -16.44
CA CYS A 121 -9.47 -3.50 -16.50
C CYS A 121 -10.49 -3.21 -17.61
#